data_AF-A0A831Z0Z8-F1
#
_entry.id   AF-A0A831Z0Z8-F1
#
_cell.length_a   1.000
_cell.length_b   1.000
_cell.length_c   1.000
_cell.angle_alpha   90.00
_cell.angle_beta   90.00
_cell.angle_gamma   90.00
#
_symmetry.space_group_name_H-M   'P 1'
#
loop_
_entity.id
_entity.type
_entity.pdbx_description
1 polymer ?
#
loop_
_entity_poly.entity_id
_entity_poly.type
_entity_poly.pdbx_seq_one_letter_code
_entity_poly.pdbx_strand_id
1 'polypeptide(L)'
;MHFANTRMIALIVLLGITACVHYTRPGDPEKVVYALYEDIKDWDPATAFSLEVMVLGNIYEPLHWYVADSTGGYHFRPALATRYEHSNDGLHWTFYLR
;
A
#
# COMPACT_ATOMS: atom_id res chain seq x y z
N MET A 1 22.94 50.69 -24.64
CA MET A 1 21.90 49.64 -24.86
C MET A 1 22.41 48.20 -24.67
N HIS A 2 23.70 47.87 -24.86
CA HIS A 2 24.19 46.48 -24.68
C HIS A 2 24.15 45.94 -23.22
N PHE A 3 24.46 46.76 -22.20
CA PHE A 3 24.51 46.31 -20.81
C PHE A 3 23.15 45.91 -20.20
N ALA A 4 22.04 46.48 -20.69
CA ALA A 4 20.69 46.15 -20.22
C ALA A 4 20.26 44.73 -20.68
N ASN A 5 20.64 44.35 -21.90
CA ASN A 5 20.30 43.05 -22.48
C ASN A 5 21.07 41.91 -21.80
N THR A 6 22.34 42.12 -21.44
CA THR A 6 23.14 41.10 -20.72
C THR A 6 22.58 40.83 -19.32
N ARG A 7 22.13 41.86 -18.59
CA ARG A 7 21.49 41.70 -17.28
C ARG A 7 20.14 41.01 -17.37
N MET A 8 19.35 41.32 -18.40
CA MET A 8 18.05 40.70 -18.64
C MET A 8 18.17 39.21 -19.01
N ILE A 9 19.14 38.85 -19.86
CA ILE A 9 19.41 37.45 -20.21
C ILE A 9 19.88 36.66 -18.99
N ALA A 10 20.77 37.22 -18.16
CA ALA A 10 21.21 36.58 -16.93
C ALA A 10 20.05 36.33 -15.95
N LEU A 11 19.09 37.26 -15.86
CA LEU A 11 17.92 37.12 -15.00
C LEU A 11 16.95 36.02 -15.49
N ILE A 12 16.74 35.92 -16.80
CA ILE A 12 15.90 34.89 -17.43
C ILE A 12 16.51 33.50 -17.25
N VAL A 13 17.83 33.37 -17.42
CA VAL A 13 18.54 32.11 -17.17
C VAL A 13 18.44 31.71 -15.70
N LEU A 14 18.60 32.67 -14.77
CA LEU A 14 18.47 32.41 -13.33
C LEU A 14 17.06 31.95 -12.94
N LEU A 15 16.02 32.60 -13.49
CA LEU A 15 14.61 32.23 -13.29
C LEU A 15 14.27 30.85 -13.88
N GLY A 16 14.82 30.53 -15.06
CA GLY A 16 14.65 29.21 -15.70
C GLY A 16 15.28 28.06 -14.89
N ILE A 17 16.43 28.30 -14.25
CA ILE A 17 17.09 27.30 -13.40
C ILE A 17 16.28 27.05 -12.12
N THR A 18 15.67 28.09 -11.52
CA THR A 18 14.80 27.92 -10.34
C THR A 18 13.47 27.23 -10.64
N ALA A 19 12.94 27.35 -11.87
CA ALA A 19 11.69 26.69 -12.26
C ALA A 19 11.83 25.18 -12.49
N CYS A 20 13.06 24.67 -12.69
CA CYS A 20 13.35 23.24 -12.82
C CYS A 20 13.67 22.55 -11.48
N VAL A 21 13.58 23.26 -10.35
CA VAL A 21 13.61 22.63 -9.03
C VAL A 21 12.27 21.90 -8.89
N HIS A 22 12.28 20.60 -9.21
CA HIS A 22 11.16 19.71 -8.94
C HIS A 22 10.74 19.89 -7.48
N TYR A 23 9.57 20.50 -7.27
CA TYR A 23 8.94 20.51 -5.97
C TYR A 23 8.48 19.08 -5.68
N THR A 24 9.39 18.28 -5.13
CA THR A 24 9.04 16.99 -4.52
C THR A 24 8.20 17.32 -3.30
N ARG A 25 6.87 17.39 -3.50
CA ARG A 25 5.94 17.44 -2.39
C ARG A 25 6.23 16.20 -1.54
N PRO A 26 6.66 16.34 -0.28
CA PRO A 26 6.81 15.19 0.60
C PRO A 26 5.46 14.45 0.60
N GLY A 27 5.48 13.16 0.30
CA GLY A 27 4.29 12.33 0.43
C GLY A 27 3.75 12.46 1.85
N ASP A 28 2.43 12.47 1.99
CA ASP A 28 1.81 12.39 3.30
C ASP A 28 2.19 11.02 3.90
N PRO A 29 2.92 10.95 5.04
CA PRO A 29 3.40 9.69 5.58
C PRO A 29 2.27 8.74 6.01
N GLU A 30 1.04 9.25 6.17
CA GLU A 30 -0.14 8.44 6.49
C GLU A 30 -0.88 7.95 5.24
N LYS A 31 -0.44 8.34 4.05
CA LYS A 31 -1.07 7.94 2.79
C LYS A 31 -0.11 7.10 1.95
N VAL A 32 -0.60 5.93 1.57
CA VAL A 32 0.00 5.11 0.54
C VAL A 32 -0.91 5.11 -0.70
N VAL A 33 -0.32 5.22 -1.88
CA VAL A 33 -1.03 5.16 -3.17
C VAL A 33 -0.49 3.98 -3.94
N TYR A 34 -1.38 3.09 -4.38
CA TYR A 34 -1.04 1.93 -5.20
C TYR A 34 -1.47 2.17 -6.64
N ALA A 35 -0.59 1.83 -7.59
CA ALA A 35 -0.96 1.68 -8.99
C ALA A 35 -1.38 0.23 -9.23
N LEU A 36 -2.60 0.03 -9.72
CA LEU A 36 -3.12 -1.28 -10.12
C LEU A 36 -3.16 -1.36 -11.65
N TYR A 37 -2.96 -2.55 -12.19
CA TYR A 37 -2.94 -2.74 -13.65
C TYR A 37 -4.36 -2.77 -14.26
N GLU A 38 -5.38 -3.03 -13.44
CA GLU A 38 -6.81 -3.04 -13.80
C GLU A 38 -7.65 -2.50 -12.63
N ASP A 39 -8.93 -2.18 -12.89
CA ASP A 39 -9.84 -1.77 -11.82
C ASP A 39 -10.33 -2.97 -11.00
N ILE A 40 -10.67 -2.70 -9.74
CA ILE A 40 -11.40 -3.60 -8.84
C ILE A 40 -12.82 -3.80 -9.38
N LYS A 41 -13.26 -5.04 -9.55
CA LYS A 41 -14.56 -5.37 -10.16
C LYS A 41 -15.59 -5.91 -9.18
N ASP A 42 -15.16 -6.42 -8.02
CA ASP A 42 -16.03 -6.94 -6.98
C ASP A 42 -15.59 -6.46 -5.59
N TRP A 43 -16.54 -6.36 -4.67
CA TRP A 43 -16.31 -6.01 -3.26
C TRP A 43 -16.83 -7.07 -2.30
N ASP A 44 -17.52 -8.10 -2.82
CA ASP A 44 -17.91 -9.26 -2.03
C ASP A 44 -16.77 -10.29 -1.99
N PRO A 45 -16.14 -10.52 -0.83
CA PRO A 45 -15.06 -11.50 -0.70
C PRO A 45 -15.49 -12.93 -1.00
N ALA A 46 -16.79 -13.25 -1.07
CA ALA A 46 -17.28 -14.57 -1.43
C ALA A 46 -17.22 -14.84 -2.94
N THR A 47 -17.20 -13.80 -3.78
CA THR A 47 -17.22 -13.91 -5.25
C THR A 47 -16.00 -13.29 -5.93
N ALA A 48 -15.26 -12.44 -5.23
CA ALA A 48 -14.00 -11.87 -5.69
C ALA A 48 -12.87 -12.92 -5.85
N PHE A 49 -11.99 -12.77 -6.85
CA PHE A 49 -10.90 -13.74 -7.10
C PHE A 49 -9.58 -13.17 -7.63
N SER A 50 -9.45 -11.85 -7.86
CA SER A 50 -8.27 -11.27 -8.51
C SER A 50 -7.67 -10.12 -7.69
N LEU A 51 -7.54 -8.92 -8.27
CA LEU A 51 -6.98 -7.73 -7.66
C LEU A 51 -7.66 -7.31 -6.35
N GLU A 52 -8.92 -7.72 -6.18
CA GLU A 52 -9.73 -7.44 -5.00
C GLU A 52 -9.01 -7.84 -3.70
N VAL A 53 -8.17 -8.88 -3.70
CA VAL A 53 -7.43 -9.32 -2.52
C VAL A 53 -6.58 -8.20 -1.90
N MET A 54 -6.09 -7.25 -2.71
CA MET A 54 -5.27 -6.12 -2.24
C MET A 54 -6.09 -5.08 -1.46
N VAL A 55 -7.37 -4.91 -1.78
CA VAL A 55 -8.26 -3.96 -1.10
C VAL A 55 -9.08 -4.62 0.00
N LEU A 56 -9.56 -5.84 -0.22
CA LEU A 56 -10.44 -6.55 0.70
C LEU A 56 -9.75 -6.87 2.03
N GLY A 57 -8.43 -7.13 2.01
CA GLY A 57 -7.64 -7.29 3.24
C GLY A 57 -7.54 -6.02 4.10
N ASN A 58 -7.88 -4.84 3.57
CA ASN A 58 -7.96 -3.59 4.34
C ASN A 58 -9.37 -3.31 4.87
N ILE A 59 -10.40 -4.00 4.35
CA ILE A 59 -11.82 -3.77 4.67
C ILE A 59 -12.36 -4.87 5.59
N TYR A 60 -12.01 -6.12 5.29
CA TYR A 60 -12.48 -7.30 6.00
C TYR A 60 -11.37 -7.87 6.89
N GLU A 61 -11.74 -8.32 8.10
CA GLU A 61 -10.82 -8.98 9.02
C GLU A 61 -10.99 -10.51 8.94
N PRO A 62 -9.93 -11.29 8.66
CA PRO A 62 -9.97 -12.74 8.63
C PRO A 62 -9.89 -13.34 10.05
N LEU A 63 -10.00 -14.67 10.15
CA LEU A 63 -9.75 -15.39 11.41
C LEU A 63 -8.28 -15.24 11.86
N HIS A 64 -7.33 -15.41 10.93
CA HIS A 64 -5.89 -15.24 11.15
C HIS A 64 -5.24 -14.60 9.92
N TRP A 65 -4.11 -13.92 10.13
CA TRP A 65 -3.23 -13.47 9.05
C TRP A 65 -2.12 -14.48 8.81
N TYR A 66 -1.77 -14.76 7.55
CA TYR A 66 -0.55 -15.48 7.21
C TYR A 66 0.55 -14.47 6.90
N VAL A 67 1.63 -14.49 7.69
CA VAL A 67 2.68 -13.46 7.63
C VAL A 67 4.05 -14.09 7.47
N ALA A 68 4.90 -13.44 6.68
CA ALA A 68 6.32 -13.74 6.64
C ALA A 68 7.03 -13.10 7.84
N ASP A 69 8.01 -13.80 8.42
CA ASP A 69 8.95 -13.21 9.37
C ASP A 69 10.19 -12.66 8.66
N SER A 70 10.99 -11.88 9.40
CA SER A 70 12.22 -11.27 8.87
C SER A 70 13.32 -12.28 8.52
N THR A 71 13.16 -13.54 8.91
CA THR A 71 14.12 -14.63 8.66
C THR A 71 13.72 -15.51 7.47
N GLY A 72 12.59 -15.20 6.81
CA GLY A 72 12.07 -15.94 5.66
C GLY A 72 11.14 -17.10 6.04
N GLY A 73 10.82 -17.27 7.31
CA GLY A 73 9.78 -18.17 7.77
C GLY A 73 8.38 -17.56 7.61
N TYR A 74 7.35 -18.38 7.78
CA TYR A 74 5.97 -17.95 7.75
C TYR A 74 5.21 -18.49 8.96
N HIS A 75 4.29 -17.69 9.48
CA HIS A 75 3.46 -18.08 10.61
C HIS A 75 2.07 -17.46 10.53
N PHE A 76 1.12 -18.06 11.27
CA PHE A 76 -0.19 -17.47 11.47
C PHE A 76 -0.14 -16.47 12.64
N ARG A 77 -0.58 -15.24 12.38
CA ARG A 77 -0.76 -14.20 13.39
C ARG A 77 -2.24 -14.05 13.72
N PRO A 78 -2.62 -13.95 15.01
CA PRO A 78 -4.00 -13.72 15.42
C PRO A 78 -4.64 -12.51 14.73
N ALA A 79 -5.94 -12.63 14.44
CA ALA A 79 -6.79 -11.57 13.91
C ALA A 79 -8.13 -11.59 14.66
N LEU A 80 -9.26 -11.86 13.98
CA LEU A 80 -10.55 -12.01 14.66
C LEU A 80 -10.52 -13.21 15.63
N ALA A 81 -9.89 -14.32 15.22
CA ALA A 81 -9.62 -15.44 16.10
C ALA A 81 -8.28 -15.24 16.82
N THR A 82 -8.30 -15.42 18.13
CA THR A 82 -7.13 -15.25 19.01
C THR A 82 -6.36 -16.55 19.19
N ARG A 83 -7.04 -17.69 19.04
CA ARG A 83 -6.48 -19.05 19.03
C ARG A 83 -7.41 -19.99 18.26
N TYR A 84 -6.89 -21.15 17.92
CA TYR A 84 -7.66 -22.24 17.34
C TYR A 84 -7.15 -23.59 17.83
N GLU A 85 -7.99 -24.59 17.74
CA GLU A 85 -7.68 -26.00 17.97
C GLU A 85 -8.30 -26.81 16.83
N HIS A 86 -7.68 -27.94 16.48
CA HIS A 86 -8.23 -28.85 15.49
C HIS A 86 -8.21 -30.29 15.99
N SER A 87 -9.13 -31.11 15.49
CA SER A 87 -9.16 -32.55 15.74
C SER A 87 -7.91 -33.25 15.17
N ASN A 88 -7.62 -34.46 15.65
CA ASN A 88 -6.48 -35.26 15.18
C ASN A 88 -6.59 -35.63 13.69
N ASP A 89 -7.81 -35.71 13.14
CA ASP A 89 -8.05 -35.96 11.71
C ASP A 89 -8.02 -34.70 10.84
N GLY A 90 -7.92 -33.51 11.46
CA GLY A 90 -7.88 -32.22 10.76
C GLY A 90 -9.21 -31.78 10.13
N LEU A 91 -10.32 -32.48 10.40
CA LEU A 91 -11.63 -32.18 9.80
C LEU A 91 -12.47 -31.21 10.61
N HIS A 92 -12.18 -31.06 11.91
CA HIS A 92 -12.89 -30.14 12.79
C HIS A 92 -11.93 -29.08 13.32
N TRP A 93 -12.32 -27.81 13.16
CA TRP A 93 -11.56 -26.66 13.61
C TRP A 93 -12.45 -25.79 14.50
N THR A 94 -11.96 -25.48 15.69
CA THR A 94 -12.63 -24.58 16.63
C THR A 94 -11.81 -23.30 16.75
N PHE A 95 -12.41 -22.18 16.38
CA PHE A 95 -11.80 -20.85 16.48
C PHE A 95 -12.41 -20.08 17.65
N TYR A 96 -11.56 -19.44 18.44
CA TYR A 96 -11.98 -18.64 19.59
C TYR A 96 -11.82 -17.17 19.24
N LEU A 97 -12.95 -16.47 19.11
CA LEU A 97 -12.99 -15.06 18.71
C LEU A 97 -12.79 -14.14 19.94
N ARG A 98 -12.37 -12.90 19.69
CA ARG A 98 -12.21 -11.85 20.72
C ARG A 98 -13.53 -11.22 21.18
#